data_AF-A0A2H0P2E2-F1
#
_entry.id   AF-A0A2H0P2E2-F1
#
_cell.length_a   1.000
_cell.length_b   1.000
_cell.length_c   1.000
_cell.angle_alpha   90.00
_cell.angle_beta   90.00
_cell.angle_gamma   90.00
#
_symmetry.space_group_name_H-M   'P 1'
#
loop_
_entity.id
_entity.type
_entity.pdbx_description
1 polymer ?
#
loop_
_entity_poly.entity_id
_entity_poly.type
_entity_poly.pdbx_seq_one_letter_code
_entity_poly.pdbx_strand_id
1 'polypeptide(L)'
;MRINILVALLALAPGSVRAADVRAHDTEGLFLDMSKLNLGTISSEDDKKKYIYTIQLEKSRVTRKTLKNVYENAFDLYRKGQYEAANDLTRKILAIDPGYSDASILNRATIDLKGSTKPRVSEKRLVEERFEEGMALYRQGRLVEAAQRWEECSKLAPSNLKSHYWLRKARTEMAEEHYRKGRQAYRQHRLRETLDQWYAALVLNPRYPRLTVELAKVEAESREQDANEKLQAALNLYSQGLVLESLKMLDEVLSSGPGNVKAQKLQAEIRAEVANQHIAEGRRYYESRRYDKAISEWKHAVEYGYDPKSADQLVARAKEQMRREETAKKRASEVAKARAEDIKKQKAEEESAAAEARRTEEEEKAKAAAMGQQAPAAATALPAQSAESNKQASQQSYLEGVIYYQKGDYEKARDKWLHAKQLDPANSDALAGLEKIEKLYGAGQ
;
A
#
# COMPACT_ATOMS: atom_id res chain seq x y z
N MET A 1 8.43 88.01 48.98
CA MET A 1 9.53 88.81 48.42
C MET A 1 10.24 87.98 47.36
N ARG A 2 10.23 88.47 46.13
CA ARG A 2 11.15 88.03 45.07
C ARG A 2 12.56 88.51 45.44
N ILE A 3 13.60 87.77 45.05
CA ILE A 3 14.80 88.30 44.39
C ILE A 3 15.46 87.14 43.62
N ASN A 4 15.58 87.37 42.33
CA ASN A 4 16.36 86.60 41.36
C ASN A 4 17.84 86.92 41.54
N ILE A 5 18.72 85.94 41.35
CA ILE A 5 20.02 86.18 40.71
C ILE A 5 20.24 85.13 39.63
N LEU A 6 20.55 85.66 38.45
CA LEU A 6 20.68 85.03 37.15
C LEU A 6 22.16 84.66 36.89
N VAL A 7 22.37 83.51 36.24
CA VAL A 7 23.33 83.22 35.15
C VAL A 7 24.84 83.20 35.42
N ALA A 8 25.45 82.05 35.13
CA ALA A 8 26.53 81.95 34.14
C ALA A 8 26.55 80.56 33.48
N LEU A 9 26.43 80.58 32.16
CA LEU A 9 26.52 79.47 31.21
C LEU A 9 27.97 78.95 31.11
N LEU A 10 28.15 77.63 31.01
CA LEU A 10 29.27 77.08 30.25
C LEU A 10 28.85 75.75 29.60
N ALA A 11 28.79 75.78 28.28
CA ALA A 11 28.45 74.67 27.41
C ALA A 11 29.63 73.72 27.25
N LEU A 12 29.39 72.41 27.36
CA LEU A 12 30.20 71.38 26.74
C LEU A 12 29.32 70.18 26.34
N ALA A 13 29.63 69.66 25.15
CA ALA A 13 28.85 68.79 24.28
C ALA A 13 28.26 67.50 24.88
N PRO A 14 27.20 66.92 24.27
CA PRO A 14 26.69 65.62 24.67
C PRO A 14 27.62 64.51 24.15
N GLY A 15 28.44 63.97 25.05
CA GLY A 15 29.14 62.71 24.85
C GLY A 15 28.16 61.55 24.89
N SER A 16 27.97 60.91 23.75
CA SER A 16 27.25 59.65 23.59
C SER A 16 27.84 58.54 24.48
N VAL A 17 27.15 58.20 25.56
CA VAL A 17 27.37 56.93 26.28
C VAL A 17 26.27 55.96 25.86
N ARG A 18 26.68 55.06 24.98
CA ARG A 18 25.95 53.93 24.43
C ARG A 18 25.40 53.10 25.59
N ALA A 19 24.08 53.05 25.73
CA ALA A 19 23.43 52.05 26.55
C ALA A 19 23.87 50.67 26.02
N ALA A 20 24.55 49.91 26.87
CA ALA A 20 24.79 48.49 26.63
C ALA A 20 23.42 47.80 26.69
N ASP A 21 22.82 47.72 25.51
CA ASP A 21 21.63 46.96 25.21
C ASP A 21 21.96 45.49 25.48
N VAL A 22 21.70 45.03 26.70
CA VAL A 22 21.67 43.59 27.03
C VAL A 22 20.45 43.06 26.30
N ARG A 23 20.66 42.75 25.01
CA ARG A 23 19.71 42.03 24.18
C ARG A 23 19.33 40.77 24.94
N ALA A 24 18.13 40.78 25.51
CA ALA A 24 17.39 39.57 25.74
C ALA A 24 17.53 38.75 24.46
N HIS A 25 18.18 37.60 24.54
CA HIS A 25 18.11 36.64 23.45
C HIS A 25 16.64 36.23 23.40
N ASP A 26 15.90 36.89 22.51
CA ASP A 26 14.54 36.52 22.16
C ASP A 26 14.57 35.02 21.89
N THR A 27 13.74 34.29 22.63
CA THR A 27 13.60 32.84 22.46
C THR A 27 13.18 32.46 21.04
N GLU A 28 12.67 33.42 20.27
CA GLU A 28 12.40 33.33 18.83
C GLU A 28 13.68 33.22 17.99
N GLY A 29 14.78 33.86 18.40
CA GLY A 29 16.08 33.79 17.74
C GLY A 29 16.76 32.42 17.86
N LEU A 30 16.46 31.67 18.93
CA LEU A 30 16.93 30.29 19.11
C LEU A 30 16.17 29.29 18.22
N PHE A 31 14.93 29.60 17.87
CA PHE A 31 14.15 28.85 16.88
C PHE A 31 14.56 29.16 15.43
N LEU A 32 15.06 30.37 15.18
CA LEU A 32 15.53 30.82 13.86
C LEU A 32 16.87 30.18 13.42
N ASP A 33 17.63 29.56 14.32
CA ASP A 33 18.87 28.85 13.94
C ASP A 33 18.62 27.38 13.54
N MET A 34 17.41 26.85 13.81
CA MET A 34 17.01 25.51 13.37
C MET A 34 16.60 25.46 11.90
N SER A 35 16.39 26.60 11.24
CA SER A 35 16.19 26.66 9.77
C SER A 35 17.48 26.41 8.98
N LYS A 36 18.65 26.38 9.65
CA LYS A 36 19.95 26.08 9.04
C LYS A 36 20.34 24.60 9.13
N LEU A 37 19.53 23.77 9.78
CA LEU A 37 19.60 22.33 9.56
C LEU A 37 18.98 22.07 8.18
N ASN A 38 19.84 21.85 7.19
CA ASN A 38 19.50 21.48 5.82
C ASN A 38 18.36 20.44 5.81
N LEU A 39 17.13 20.90 5.62
CA LEU A 39 15.98 20.03 5.38
C LEU A 39 15.57 20.23 3.93
N GLY A 40 15.96 19.25 3.11
CA GLY A 40 15.37 19.07 1.79
C GLY A 40 13.85 19.00 1.91
N THR A 41 13.18 19.48 0.87
CA THR A 41 11.73 19.56 0.67
C THR A 41 10.93 18.50 1.46
N ILE A 42 10.37 18.91 2.60
CA ILE A 42 9.46 18.11 3.43
C ILE A 42 8.15 17.94 2.65
N SER A 43 8.05 16.86 1.87
CA SER A 43 6.89 16.60 1.01
C SER A 43 5.84 15.69 1.66
N SER A 44 6.17 14.94 2.72
CA SER A 44 5.27 13.98 3.37
C SER A 44 4.57 14.56 4.62
N GLU A 45 3.27 14.27 4.78
CA GLU A 45 2.49 14.66 5.97
C GLU A 45 3.06 14.11 7.28
N ASP A 46 3.66 12.92 7.24
CA ASP A 46 4.23 12.27 8.42
C ASP A 46 5.50 12.98 8.92
N ASP A 47 6.26 13.58 8.00
CA ASP A 47 7.46 14.34 8.37
C ASP A 47 7.10 15.70 8.95
N LYS A 48 5.99 16.31 8.50
CA LYS A 48 5.41 17.50 9.14
C LYS A 48 4.91 17.20 10.55
N LYS A 49 4.23 16.07 10.76
CA LYS A 49 3.78 15.63 12.10
C LYS A 49 4.97 15.39 13.03
N LYS A 50 6.01 14.69 12.56
CA LYS A 50 7.26 14.49 13.33
C LYS A 50 7.91 15.83 13.68
N TYR A 51 7.96 16.78 12.76
CA TYR A 51 8.55 18.10 12.98
C TYR A 51 7.77 18.96 14.00
N ILE A 52 6.44 18.98 13.91
CA ILE A 52 5.61 19.66 14.91
C ILE A 52 5.81 19.03 16.30
N TYR A 53 5.86 17.70 16.36
CA TYR A 53 6.11 16.97 17.59
C TYR A 53 7.49 17.30 18.20
N THR A 54 8.56 17.39 17.39
CA THR A 54 9.88 17.76 17.89
C THR A 54 9.92 19.20 18.40
N ILE A 55 9.27 20.15 17.72
CA ILE A 55 9.13 21.54 18.21
C ILE A 55 8.39 21.56 19.55
N GLN A 56 7.29 20.83 19.67
CA GLN A 56 6.52 20.76 20.92
C GLN A 56 7.35 20.16 22.05
N LEU A 57 8.11 19.11 21.78
CA LEU A 57 9.02 18.49 22.73
C LEU A 57 10.09 19.48 23.21
N GLU A 58 10.79 20.15 22.29
CA GLU A 58 11.83 21.12 22.66
C GLU A 58 11.24 22.33 23.40
N LYS A 59 10.07 22.81 22.99
CA LYS A 59 9.33 23.84 23.75
C LYS A 59 9.01 23.36 25.17
N SER A 60 8.50 22.14 25.33
CA SER A 60 8.21 21.57 26.65
C SER A 60 9.48 21.40 27.51
N ARG A 61 10.61 21.08 26.88
CA ARG A 61 11.91 20.92 27.55
C ARG A 61 12.46 22.26 28.03
N VAL A 62 12.44 23.28 27.18
CA VAL A 62 12.90 24.64 27.52
C VAL A 62 12.01 25.26 28.58
N THR A 63 10.68 25.15 28.45
CA THR A 63 9.73 25.61 29.47
C THR A 63 9.94 24.90 30.80
N ARG A 64 10.08 23.57 30.83
CA ARG A 64 10.37 22.84 32.08
C ARG A 64 11.69 23.27 32.73
N LYS A 65 12.75 23.50 31.95
CA LYS A 65 14.05 23.96 32.45
C LYS A 65 13.95 25.38 33.04
N THR A 66 13.27 26.28 32.35
CA THR A 66 13.07 27.66 32.83
C THR A 66 12.20 27.69 34.09
N LEU A 67 11.09 26.93 34.11
CA LEU A 67 10.23 26.79 35.30
C LEU A 67 10.99 26.24 36.51
N LYS A 68 11.89 25.27 36.31
CA LYS A 68 12.75 24.75 37.37
C LYS A 68 13.63 25.86 37.98
N ASN A 69 14.27 26.68 37.16
CA ASN A 69 15.09 27.80 37.66
C ASN A 69 14.25 28.84 38.42
N VAL A 70 13.05 29.14 37.92
CA VAL A 70 12.12 30.07 38.59
C VAL A 70 11.64 29.48 39.93
N TYR A 71 11.42 28.16 39.99
CA TYR A 71 11.08 27.44 41.21
C TYR A 71 12.21 27.48 42.23
N GLU A 72 13.46 27.25 41.82
CA GLU A 72 14.63 27.34 42.70
C GLU A 72 14.74 28.74 43.32
N ASN A 73 14.53 29.79 42.52
CA ASN A 73 14.48 31.17 43.02
C ASN A 73 13.34 31.38 44.03
N ALA A 74 12.13 30.86 43.75
CA ALA A 74 11.01 30.94 44.68
C ALA A 74 11.28 30.20 45.99
N PHE A 75 11.95 29.04 45.92
CA PHE A 75 12.34 28.26 47.08
C PHE A 75 13.40 28.98 47.93
N ASP A 76 14.35 29.68 47.31
CA ASP A 76 15.32 30.50 48.03
C ASP A 76 14.67 31.69 48.74
N LEU A 77 13.67 32.34 48.11
CA LEU A 77 12.89 33.40 48.76
C LEU A 77 12.10 32.85 49.96
N TYR A 78 11.52 31.65 49.81
CA TYR A 78 10.86 30.94 50.90
C TYR A 78 11.81 30.67 52.07
N ARG A 79 13.03 30.18 51.80
CA ARG A 79 14.05 29.95 52.83
C ARG A 79 14.53 31.23 53.52
N LYS A 80 14.50 32.36 52.81
CA LYS A 80 14.79 33.70 53.36
C LYS A 80 13.63 34.28 54.18
N GLY A 81 12.47 33.61 54.21
CA GLY A 81 11.26 34.06 54.90
C GLY A 81 10.44 35.11 54.14
N GLN A 82 10.76 35.37 52.87
CA GLN A 82 10.04 36.30 52.01
C GLN A 82 8.84 35.60 51.34
N TYR A 83 7.84 35.25 52.15
CA TYR A 83 6.71 34.42 51.72
C TYR A 83 5.83 35.08 50.65
N GLU A 84 5.68 36.40 50.66
CA GLU A 84 4.85 37.10 49.65
C GLU A 84 5.49 37.04 48.27
N ALA A 85 6.79 37.33 48.16
CA ALA A 85 7.52 37.24 46.90
C ALA A 85 7.60 35.79 46.39
N ALA A 86 7.73 34.81 47.29
CA ALA A 86 7.68 33.39 46.95
C ALA A 86 6.29 32.94 46.45
N ASN A 87 5.21 33.49 47.04
CA ASN A 87 3.84 33.22 46.59
C ASN A 87 3.60 33.76 45.17
N ASP A 88 4.05 34.98 44.88
CA ASP A 88 3.89 35.57 43.55
C ASP A 88 4.64 34.79 42.47
N LEU A 89 5.87 34.33 42.75
CA LEU A 89 6.62 33.50 41.81
C LEU A 89 5.98 32.12 41.61
N THR A 90 5.50 31.47 42.68
CA THR A 90 4.83 30.17 42.57
C THR A 90 3.49 30.27 41.83
N ARG A 91 2.72 31.36 42.01
CA ARG A 91 1.52 31.62 41.20
C ARG A 91 1.84 31.77 39.72
N LYS A 92 2.94 32.46 39.37
CA LYS A 92 3.40 32.58 37.97
C LYS A 92 3.78 31.23 37.38
N ILE A 93 4.45 30.37 38.16
CA ILE A 93 4.77 28.99 37.74
C ILE A 93 3.48 28.21 37.45
N LEU A 94 2.51 28.26 38.37
CA LEU A 94 1.24 27.54 38.24
C LEU A 94 0.34 28.07 37.11
N ALA A 95 0.48 29.36 36.75
CA ALA A 95 -0.22 29.92 35.59
C ALA A 95 0.33 29.40 34.25
N ILE A 96 1.63 29.06 34.19
CA ILE A 96 2.28 28.50 33.01
C ILE A 96 2.09 26.98 32.95
N ASP A 97 2.26 26.31 34.09
CA ASP A 97 2.08 24.86 34.24
C ASP A 97 1.25 24.55 35.50
N PRO A 98 -0.08 24.39 35.36
CA PRO A 98 -0.95 23.99 36.46
C PRO A 98 -0.58 22.63 37.08
N GLY A 99 0.17 21.78 36.36
CA GLY A 99 0.60 20.46 36.80
C GLY A 99 1.90 20.45 37.61
N TYR A 100 2.54 21.60 37.83
CA TYR A 100 3.81 21.69 38.55
C TYR A 100 3.62 21.48 40.06
N SER A 101 3.60 20.21 40.49
CA SER A 101 3.32 19.78 41.87
C SER A 101 4.17 20.50 42.93
N ASP A 102 5.49 20.61 42.70
CA ASP A 102 6.42 21.20 43.67
C ASP A 102 6.09 22.69 43.97
N ALA A 103 5.66 23.44 42.96
CA ALA A 103 5.28 24.85 43.10
C ALA A 103 3.89 24.99 43.74
N SER A 104 2.98 24.04 43.52
CA SER A 104 1.68 23.99 44.20
C SER A 104 1.85 23.78 45.71
N ILE A 105 2.71 22.83 46.10
CA ILE A 105 3.05 22.56 47.50
C ILE A 105 3.69 23.80 48.15
N LEU A 106 4.66 24.42 47.47
CA LEU A 106 5.32 25.62 47.96
C LEU A 106 4.35 26.80 48.06
N ASN A 107 3.45 26.98 47.08
CA ASN A 107 2.45 28.04 47.11
C ASN A 107 1.54 27.92 48.33
N ARG A 108 1.01 26.72 48.59
CA ARG A 108 0.16 26.47 49.77
C ARG A 108 0.92 26.77 51.08
N ALA A 109 2.17 26.33 51.19
CA ALA A 109 3.00 26.63 52.35
C ALA A 109 3.25 28.15 52.52
N THR A 110 3.44 28.90 51.43
CA THR A 110 3.61 30.37 51.51
C THR A 110 2.33 31.10 51.95
N ILE A 111 1.15 30.55 51.64
CA ILE A 111 -0.14 31.08 52.10
C ILE A 111 -0.30 30.81 53.60
N ASP A 112 -0.04 29.57 54.04
CA ASP A 112 -0.15 29.16 55.44
C ASP A 112 0.81 29.94 56.37
N LEU A 113 1.98 30.35 55.85
CA LEU A 113 3.00 31.10 56.59
C LEU A 113 2.89 32.63 56.46
N LYS A 114 1.91 33.14 55.68
CA LYS A 114 1.73 34.58 55.46
C LYS A 114 1.43 35.29 56.79
N GLY A 115 2.23 36.32 57.11
CA GLY A 115 2.07 37.10 58.35
C GLY A 115 2.74 36.51 59.60
N SER A 116 3.53 35.43 59.47
CA SER A 116 4.31 34.90 60.59
C SER A 116 5.43 35.85 61.01
N THR A 117 5.50 36.17 62.30
CA THR A 117 6.55 37.02 62.89
C THR A 117 7.88 36.29 63.06
N LYS A 118 7.90 34.96 62.98
CA LYS A 118 9.10 34.10 63.13
C LYS A 118 9.17 33.04 62.02
N PRO A 119 9.64 33.40 60.80
CA PRO A 119 9.63 32.53 59.62
C PRO A 119 10.17 31.10 59.86
N ARG A 120 11.34 30.97 60.48
CA ARG A 120 11.99 29.67 60.73
C ARG A 120 11.27 28.76 61.74
N VAL A 121 10.57 29.34 62.71
CA VAL A 121 9.85 28.56 63.73
C VAL A 121 8.50 28.12 63.19
N SER A 122 7.82 29.00 62.45
CA SER A 122 6.57 28.66 61.78
C SER A 122 6.77 27.62 60.68
N GLU A 123 7.87 27.68 59.92
CA GLU A 123 8.21 26.66 58.93
C GLU A 123 8.40 25.28 59.57
N LYS A 124 9.21 25.18 60.63
CA LYS A 124 9.42 23.91 61.34
C LYS A 124 8.11 23.35 61.90
N ARG A 125 7.29 24.20 62.51
CA ARG A 125 5.98 23.82 63.03
C ARG A 125 5.05 23.30 61.93
N LEU A 126 5.00 23.98 60.78
CA LEU A 126 4.20 23.55 59.64
C LEU A 126 4.64 22.16 59.14
N VAL A 127 5.96 21.94 59.02
CA VAL A 127 6.50 20.64 58.60
C VAL A 127 6.20 19.55 59.63
N GLU A 128 6.28 19.86 60.92
CA GLU A 128 5.93 18.96 62.02
C GLU A 128 4.43 18.61 62.01
N GLU A 129 3.54 19.60 61.86
CA GLU A 129 2.10 19.41 61.75
C GLU A 129 1.73 18.52 60.57
N ARG A 130 2.26 18.81 59.37
CA ARG A 130 2.06 17.99 58.16
C ARG A 130 2.60 16.57 58.35
N PHE A 131 3.70 16.42 59.09
CA PHE A 131 4.27 15.11 59.40
C PHE A 131 3.37 14.31 60.36
N GLU A 132 2.81 14.97 61.37
CA GLU A 132 1.84 14.38 62.31
C GLU A 132 0.53 14.00 61.63
N GLU A 133 0.02 14.84 60.72
CA GLU A 133 -1.12 14.50 59.85
C GLU A 133 -0.84 13.24 59.03
N GLY A 134 0.34 13.14 58.41
CA GLY A 134 0.76 11.93 57.69
C GLY A 134 0.79 10.69 58.58
N MET A 135 1.29 10.81 59.81
CA MET A 135 1.27 9.72 60.80
C MET A 135 -0.14 9.34 61.23
N ALA A 136 -1.05 10.30 61.41
CA ALA A 136 -2.45 10.03 61.74
C ALA A 136 -3.16 9.29 60.61
N LEU A 137 -2.97 9.72 59.35
CA LEU A 137 -3.51 9.06 58.16
C LEU A 137 -2.95 7.64 57.99
N TYR A 138 -1.67 7.44 58.28
CA TYR A 138 -1.04 6.13 58.25
C TYR A 138 -1.64 5.18 59.30
N ARG A 139 -1.89 5.65 60.53
CA ARG A 139 -2.60 4.86 61.55
C ARG A 139 -4.03 4.50 61.15
N GLN A 140 -4.67 5.31 60.30
CA GLN A 140 -5.98 5.03 59.71
C GLN A 140 -5.91 4.07 58.51
N GLY A 141 -4.71 3.66 58.07
CA GLY A 141 -4.51 2.81 56.90
C GLY A 141 -4.58 3.54 55.55
N ARG A 142 -4.70 4.87 55.54
CA ARG A 142 -4.78 5.70 54.32
C ARG A 142 -3.38 5.97 53.76
N LEU A 143 -2.75 4.94 53.21
CA LEU A 143 -1.35 4.96 52.78
C LEU A 143 -1.05 6.01 51.71
N VAL A 144 -1.94 6.19 50.72
CA VAL A 144 -1.76 7.16 49.62
C VAL A 144 -1.70 8.59 50.16
N GLU A 145 -2.64 8.95 51.03
CA GLU A 145 -2.72 10.30 51.58
C GLU A 145 -1.59 10.57 52.60
N ALA A 146 -1.22 9.54 53.38
CA ALA A 146 -0.06 9.62 54.26
C ALA A 146 1.23 9.87 53.44
N ALA A 147 1.42 9.15 52.33
CA ALA A 147 2.54 9.36 51.42
C ALA A 147 2.55 10.77 50.82
N GLN A 148 1.39 11.33 50.44
CA GLN A 148 1.28 12.71 49.96
C GLN A 148 1.74 13.71 51.03
N ARG A 149 1.30 13.57 52.28
CA ARG A 149 1.73 14.45 53.38
C ARG A 149 3.22 14.36 53.65
N TRP A 150 3.80 13.16 53.63
CA TRP A 150 5.26 13.01 53.78
C TRP A 150 6.06 13.49 52.58
N GLU A 151 5.49 13.43 51.37
CA GLU A 151 6.07 14.04 50.17
C GLU A 151 6.06 15.58 50.27
N GLU A 152 4.96 16.19 50.73
CA GLU A 152 4.90 17.62 51.06
C GLU A 152 6.02 17.99 52.06
N CYS A 153 6.16 17.24 53.16
CA CYS A 153 7.23 17.46 54.13
C CYS A 153 8.64 17.31 53.52
N SER A 154 8.85 16.33 52.64
CA SER A 154 10.12 16.06 51.97
C SER A 154 10.53 17.20 51.03
N LYS A 155 9.56 17.80 50.34
CA LYS A 155 9.76 18.94 49.43
C LYS A 155 10.01 20.24 50.17
N LEU A 156 9.28 20.50 51.25
CA LEU A 156 9.45 21.69 52.08
C LEU A 156 10.75 21.64 52.90
N ALA A 157 11.11 20.47 53.44
CA ALA A 157 12.32 20.26 54.23
C ALA A 157 13.13 19.06 53.72
N PRO A 158 14.00 19.26 52.70
CA PRO A 158 14.82 18.18 52.14
C PRO A 158 15.73 17.46 53.15
N SER A 159 16.10 18.13 54.25
CA SER A 159 16.92 17.58 55.34
C SER A 159 16.16 16.72 56.35
N ASN A 160 14.82 16.61 56.24
CA ASN A 160 14.02 15.83 57.18
C ASN A 160 14.08 14.31 56.86
N LEU A 161 15.04 13.62 57.47
CA LEU A 161 15.22 12.17 57.32
C LEU A 161 13.98 11.36 57.72
N LYS A 162 13.18 11.83 58.69
CA LYS A 162 11.97 11.11 59.14
C LYS A 162 10.95 11.03 58.02
N SER A 163 10.67 12.15 57.35
CA SER A 163 9.72 12.19 56.22
C SER A 163 10.15 11.27 55.07
N HIS A 164 11.44 11.25 54.74
CA HIS A 164 11.97 10.33 53.72
C HIS A 164 11.82 8.85 54.12
N TYR A 165 12.11 8.51 55.38
CA TYR A 165 11.94 7.15 55.89
C TYR A 165 10.48 6.68 55.79
N TRP A 166 9.54 7.48 56.31
CA TRP A 166 8.12 7.13 56.31
C TRP A 166 7.52 7.12 54.91
N LEU A 167 7.91 8.07 54.04
CA LEU A 167 7.52 8.07 52.63
C LEU A 167 7.99 6.80 51.92
N ARG A 168 9.25 6.39 52.12
CA ARG A 168 9.79 5.16 51.54
C ARG A 168 9.06 3.94 52.07
N LYS A 169 8.78 3.89 53.37
CA LYS A 169 8.04 2.80 54.01
C LYS A 169 6.63 2.67 53.42
N ALA A 170 5.90 3.78 53.34
CA ALA A 170 4.56 3.84 52.74
C ALA A 170 4.54 3.37 51.28
N ARG A 171 5.48 3.86 50.47
CA ARG A 171 5.64 3.42 49.07
C ARG A 171 5.96 1.93 48.97
N THR A 172 6.73 1.38 49.90
CA THR A 172 7.05 -0.05 49.94
C THR A 172 5.80 -0.88 50.29
N GLU A 173 5.03 -0.48 51.29
CA GLU A 173 3.79 -1.15 51.68
C GLU A 173 2.74 -1.10 50.56
N MET A 174 2.60 0.06 49.90
CA MET A 174 1.74 0.18 48.71
C MET A 174 2.22 -0.72 47.56
N ALA A 175 3.54 -0.77 47.31
CA ALA A 175 4.10 -1.64 46.28
C ALA A 175 3.83 -3.13 46.58
N GLU A 176 3.89 -3.54 47.85
CA GLU A 176 3.54 -4.89 48.28
C GLU A 176 2.06 -5.22 48.06
N GLU A 177 1.16 -4.25 48.30
CA GLU A 177 -0.27 -4.40 48.03
C GLU A 177 -0.53 -4.60 46.53
N HIS A 178 0.06 -3.76 45.68
CA HIS A 178 0.00 -3.89 44.23
C HIS A 178 0.59 -5.22 43.74
N TYR A 179 1.70 -5.64 44.32
CA TYR A 179 2.30 -6.94 44.01
C TYR A 179 1.36 -8.10 44.38
N ARG A 180 0.71 -8.05 45.56
CA ARG A 180 -0.29 -9.04 45.97
C ARG A 180 -1.48 -9.10 45.02
N LYS A 181 -2.03 -7.95 44.63
CA LYS A 181 -3.13 -7.86 43.66
C LYS A 181 -2.72 -8.42 42.29
N GLY A 182 -1.54 -8.04 41.80
CA GLY A 182 -0.99 -8.59 40.55
C GLY A 182 -0.77 -10.10 40.62
N ARG A 183 -0.29 -10.65 41.75
CA ARG A 183 -0.20 -12.11 41.93
C ARG A 183 -1.55 -12.81 41.91
N GLN A 184 -2.60 -12.18 42.46
CA GLN A 184 -3.96 -12.73 42.39
C GLN A 184 -4.51 -12.70 40.96
N ALA A 185 -4.30 -11.60 40.23
CA ALA A 185 -4.66 -11.49 38.81
C ALA A 185 -3.90 -12.51 37.96
N TYR A 186 -2.62 -12.74 38.25
CA TYR A 186 -1.78 -13.72 37.57
C TYR A 186 -2.31 -15.14 37.73
N ARG A 187 -2.72 -15.52 38.96
CA ARG A 187 -3.38 -16.82 39.21
C ARG A 187 -4.69 -17.01 38.46
N GLN A 188 -5.33 -15.91 38.07
CA GLN A 188 -6.56 -15.90 37.29
C GLN A 188 -6.28 -15.77 35.78
N HIS A 189 -5.00 -15.85 35.36
CA HIS A 189 -4.55 -15.67 33.98
C HIS A 189 -4.93 -14.31 33.36
N ARG A 190 -5.17 -13.29 34.19
CA ARG A 190 -5.43 -11.91 33.72
C ARG A 190 -4.09 -11.20 33.56
N LEU A 191 -3.39 -11.47 32.46
CA LEU A 191 -2.03 -10.98 32.21
C LEU A 191 -1.94 -9.45 32.14
N ARG A 192 -2.88 -8.79 31.45
CA ARG A 192 -2.91 -7.31 31.35
C ARG A 192 -3.03 -6.65 32.73
N GLU A 193 -4.01 -7.07 33.53
CA GLU A 193 -4.17 -6.57 34.91
C GLU A 193 -2.96 -6.88 35.79
N THR A 194 -2.31 -8.04 35.59
CA THR A 194 -1.08 -8.40 36.30
C THR A 194 0.03 -7.40 36.01
N LEU A 195 0.26 -7.11 34.72
CA LEU A 195 1.27 -6.15 34.28
C LEU A 195 0.98 -4.76 34.85
N ASP A 196 -0.27 -4.28 34.77
CA ASP A 196 -0.65 -2.97 35.31
C ASP A 196 -0.32 -2.83 36.81
N GLN A 197 -0.71 -3.83 37.60
CA GLN A 197 -0.45 -3.82 39.05
C GLN A 197 1.05 -3.96 39.36
N TRP A 198 1.78 -4.78 38.62
CA TRP A 198 3.21 -4.97 38.83
C TRP A 198 4.05 -3.77 38.35
N TYR A 199 3.65 -3.08 37.29
CA TYR A 199 4.25 -1.80 36.90
C TYR A 199 3.98 -0.73 37.96
N ALA A 200 2.76 -0.65 38.52
CA ALA A 200 2.46 0.26 39.62
C ALA A 200 3.36 -0.01 40.84
N ALA A 201 3.57 -1.28 41.20
CA ALA A 201 4.50 -1.67 42.26
C ALA A 201 5.94 -1.24 41.96
N LEU A 202 6.39 -1.37 40.71
CA LEU A 202 7.74 -0.98 40.29
C LEU A 202 7.94 0.55 40.28
N VAL A 203 6.91 1.33 39.91
CA VAL A 203 6.94 2.79 39.98
C VAL A 203 7.08 3.26 41.44
N LEU A 204 6.37 2.61 42.36
CA LEU A 204 6.44 2.92 43.79
C LEU A 204 7.76 2.49 44.43
N ASN A 205 8.29 1.33 44.03
CA ASN A 205 9.58 0.81 44.48
C ASN A 205 10.40 0.26 43.29
N PRO A 206 11.27 1.09 42.69
CA PRO A 206 12.11 0.68 41.56
C PRO A 206 13.09 -0.46 41.87
N ARG A 207 13.35 -0.74 43.15
CA ARG A 207 14.23 -1.83 43.61
C ARG A 207 13.44 -2.97 44.24
N TYR A 208 12.17 -3.16 43.87
CA TYR A 208 11.38 -4.26 44.38
C TYR A 208 12.02 -5.62 44.02
N PRO A 209 12.32 -6.49 45.00
CA PRO A 209 13.05 -7.73 44.74
C PRO A 209 12.31 -8.67 43.79
N ARG A 210 13.03 -9.25 42.82
CA ARG A 210 12.56 -10.30 41.89
C ARG A 210 11.38 -9.94 40.96
N LEU A 211 10.73 -8.79 41.16
CA LEU A 211 9.60 -8.35 40.34
C LEU A 211 9.98 -8.11 38.88
N THR A 212 11.18 -7.61 38.60
CA THR A 212 11.64 -7.39 37.21
C THR A 212 11.71 -8.69 36.41
N VAL A 213 12.13 -9.79 37.04
CA VAL A 213 12.20 -11.12 36.40
C VAL A 213 10.80 -11.70 36.22
N GLU A 214 9.94 -11.57 37.22
CA GLU A 214 8.54 -12.01 37.13
C GLU A 214 7.79 -11.24 36.05
N LEU A 215 7.96 -9.92 36.00
CA LEU A 215 7.37 -9.03 35.00
C LEU A 215 7.83 -9.39 33.59
N ALA A 216 9.13 -9.63 33.37
CA ALA A 216 9.64 -10.04 32.07
C ALA A 216 9.00 -11.35 31.56
N LYS A 217 8.72 -12.30 32.47
CA LYS A 217 8.01 -13.55 32.12
C LYS A 217 6.57 -13.27 31.71
N VAL A 218 5.83 -12.50 32.52
CA VAL A 218 4.42 -12.16 32.22
C VAL A 218 4.30 -11.31 30.96
N GLU A 219 5.26 -10.41 30.70
CA GLU A 219 5.32 -9.65 29.45
C GLU A 219 5.53 -10.58 28.25
N ALA A 220 6.41 -11.57 28.36
CA ALA A 220 6.63 -12.54 27.29
C ALA A 220 5.36 -13.37 27.03
N GLU A 221 4.70 -13.84 28.08
CA GLU A 221 3.42 -14.55 27.99
C GLU A 221 2.32 -13.68 27.38
N SER A 222 2.21 -12.40 27.77
CA SER A 222 1.23 -11.46 27.22
C SER A 222 1.49 -11.18 25.74
N ARG A 223 2.75 -10.99 25.34
CA ARG A 223 3.14 -10.81 23.93
C ARG A 223 2.82 -12.07 23.12
N GLU A 224 3.05 -13.25 23.67
CA GLU A 224 2.69 -14.51 23.01
C GLU A 224 1.17 -14.66 22.88
N GLN A 225 0.40 -14.28 23.90
CA GLN A 225 -1.06 -14.29 23.83
C GLN A 225 -1.58 -13.32 22.76
N ASP A 226 -1.15 -12.06 22.77
CA ASP A 226 -1.55 -11.07 21.76
C ASP A 226 -1.15 -11.52 20.34
N ALA A 227 0.03 -12.12 20.18
CA ALA A 227 0.46 -12.70 18.91
C ALA A 227 -0.42 -13.88 18.48
N ASN A 228 -0.78 -14.78 19.41
CA ASN A 228 -1.67 -15.90 19.13
C ASN A 228 -3.08 -15.44 18.75
N GLU A 229 -3.63 -14.42 19.42
CA GLU A 229 -4.93 -13.82 19.07
C GLU A 229 -4.91 -13.24 17.65
N LYS A 230 -3.86 -12.50 17.29
CA LYS A 230 -3.67 -12.00 15.91
C LYS A 230 -3.51 -13.12 14.90
N LEU A 231 -2.82 -14.21 15.24
CA LEU A 231 -2.69 -15.39 14.39
C LEU A 231 -4.05 -16.06 14.13
N GLN A 232 -4.87 -16.20 15.18
CA GLN A 232 -6.23 -16.73 15.02
C GLN A 232 -7.10 -15.80 14.16
N ALA A 233 -6.98 -14.48 14.33
CA ALA A 233 -7.67 -13.52 13.48
C ALA A 233 -7.22 -13.63 12.01
N ALA A 234 -5.92 -13.77 11.76
CA ALA A 234 -5.39 -13.99 10.41
C ALA A 234 -5.93 -15.29 9.79
N LEU A 235 -5.97 -16.39 10.55
CA LEU A 235 -6.57 -17.66 10.11
C LEU A 235 -8.06 -17.51 9.76
N ASN A 236 -8.81 -16.74 10.56
CA ASN A 236 -10.22 -16.47 10.29
C ASN A 236 -10.42 -15.60 9.03
N LEU A 237 -9.55 -14.63 8.78
CA LEU A 237 -9.60 -13.82 7.55
C LEU A 237 -9.24 -14.67 6.33
N TYR A 238 -8.26 -15.55 6.46
CA TYR A 238 -7.88 -16.49 5.42
C TYR A 238 -9.01 -17.48 5.11
N SER A 239 -9.72 -18.01 6.11
CA SER A 239 -10.88 -18.88 5.88
C SER A 239 -12.05 -18.16 5.20
N GLN A 240 -12.13 -16.82 5.32
CA GLN A 240 -13.08 -15.97 4.59
C GLN A 240 -12.61 -15.63 3.16
N GLY A 241 -11.42 -16.05 2.75
CA GLY A 241 -10.81 -15.71 1.46
C GLY A 241 -10.17 -14.33 1.39
N LEU A 242 -10.10 -13.59 2.51
CA LEU A 242 -9.47 -12.27 2.59
C LEU A 242 -7.95 -12.40 2.78
N VAL A 243 -7.27 -12.90 1.75
CA VAL A 243 -5.86 -13.29 1.85
C VAL A 243 -4.92 -12.11 2.10
N LEU A 244 -5.17 -10.96 1.46
CA LEU A 244 -4.34 -9.76 1.64
C LEU A 244 -4.42 -9.22 3.08
N GLU A 245 -5.60 -9.23 3.69
CA GLU A 245 -5.79 -8.79 5.07
C GLU A 245 -5.16 -9.77 6.06
N SER A 246 -5.29 -11.08 5.80
CA SER A 246 -4.58 -12.11 6.56
C SER A 246 -3.06 -11.91 6.52
N LEU A 247 -2.48 -11.67 5.33
CA LEU A 247 -1.03 -11.45 5.19
C LEU A 247 -0.58 -10.18 5.94
N LYS A 248 -1.35 -9.09 5.89
CA LYS A 248 -1.06 -7.87 6.68
C LYS A 248 -1.06 -8.14 8.18
N MET A 249 -2.06 -8.87 8.68
CA MET A 249 -2.12 -9.26 10.09
C MET A 249 -0.92 -10.12 10.50
N LEU A 250 -0.47 -11.02 9.63
CA LEU A 250 0.74 -11.82 9.87
C LEU A 250 2.01 -10.97 9.85
N ASP A 251 2.10 -10.01 8.93
CA ASP A 251 3.21 -9.04 8.88
C ASP A 251 3.28 -8.20 10.17
N GLU A 252 2.15 -7.80 10.74
CA GLU A 252 2.13 -7.12 12.04
C GLU A 252 2.69 -7.99 13.17
N VAL A 253 2.32 -9.28 13.21
CA VAL A 253 2.85 -10.22 14.21
C VAL A 253 4.36 -10.34 14.05
N LEU A 254 4.85 -10.50 12.83
CA LEU A 254 6.29 -10.62 12.54
C LEU A 254 7.06 -9.32 12.78
N SER A 255 6.45 -8.17 12.55
CA SER A 255 7.07 -6.86 12.85
C SER A 255 7.22 -6.64 14.36
N SER A 256 6.29 -7.16 15.16
CA SER A 256 6.36 -7.10 16.63
C SER A 256 7.27 -8.17 17.24
N GLY A 257 7.42 -9.32 16.56
CA GLY A 257 8.22 -10.45 17.01
C GLY A 257 8.74 -11.28 15.84
N PRO A 258 9.90 -10.92 15.26
CA PRO A 258 10.46 -11.61 14.09
C PRO A 258 10.76 -13.10 14.31
N GLY A 259 10.87 -13.54 15.57
CA GLY A 259 11.11 -14.94 15.94
C GLY A 259 9.86 -15.83 16.02
N ASN A 260 8.66 -15.34 15.68
CA ASN A 260 7.46 -16.17 15.75
C ASN A 260 7.41 -17.18 14.59
N VAL A 261 7.90 -18.40 14.85
CA VAL A 261 7.97 -19.49 13.87
C VAL A 261 6.58 -19.88 13.34
N LYS A 262 5.53 -19.81 14.17
CA LYS A 262 4.15 -20.15 13.73
C LYS A 262 3.65 -19.14 12.70
N ALA A 263 3.86 -17.85 12.95
CA ALA A 263 3.50 -16.78 12.03
C ALA A 263 4.26 -16.89 10.69
N GLN A 264 5.57 -17.16 10.75
CA GLN A 264 6.40 -17.33 9.55
C GLN A 264 5.93 -18.50 8.69
N LYS A 265 5.66 -19.67 9.31
CA LYS A 265 5.19 -20.85 8.59
C LYS A 265 3.83 -20.60 7.92
N LEU A 266 2.88 -20.06 8.68
CA LEU A 266 1.55 -19.75 8.15
C LEU A 266 1.62 -18.72 7.01
N GLN A 267 2.47 -17.70 7.14
CA GLN A 267 2.69 -16.73 6.08
C GLN A 267 3.28 -17.37 4.82
N ALA A 268 4.27 -18.25 4.97
CA ALA A 268 4.88 -18.96 3.84
C ALA A 268 3.88 -19.89 3.14
N GLU A 269 3.05 -20.60 3.89
CA GLU A 269 1.99 -21.47 3.36
C GLU A 269 0.95 -20.68 2.55
N ILE A 270 0.42 -19.59 3.12
CA ILE A 270 -0.56 -18.73 2.44
C ILE A 270 0.05 -18.10 1.19
N ARG A 271 1.28 -17.59 1.28
CA ARG A 271 1.99 -17.01 0.13
C ARG A 271 2.22 -18.03 -0.97
N ALA A 272 2.63 -19.26 -0.63
CA ALA A 272 2.82 -20.33 -1.59
C ALA A 272 1.52 -20.74 -2.28
N GLU A 273 0.39 -20.78 -1.57
CA GLU A 273 -0.91 -21.09 -2.17
C GLU A 273 -1.36 -19.99 -3.14
N VAL A 274 -1.29 -18.72 -2.73
CA VAL A 274 -1.61 -17.56 -3.58
C VAL A 274 -0.72 -17.56 -4.83
N ALA A 275 0.57 -17.83 -4.66
CA ALA A 275 1.50 -17.95 -5.76
C ALA A 275 1.06 -19.05 -6.75
N ASN A 276 0.67 -20.23 -6.24
CA ASN A 276 0.19 -21.33 -7.08
C ASN A 276 -1.13 -21.00 -7.80
N GLN A 277 -2.03 -20.25 -7.16
CA GLN A 277 -3.27 -19.76 -7.77
C GLN A 277 -2.97 -18.82 -8.94
N HIS A 278 -2.11 -17.81 -8.76
CA HIS A 278 -1.68 -16.91 -9.84
C HIS A 278 -0.97 -17.66 -10.98
N ILE A 279 -0.16 -18.68 -10.67
CA ILE A 279 0.43 -19.54 -11.69
C ILE A 279 -0.65 -20.29 -12.50
N ALA A 280 -1.67 -20.83 -11.84
CA ALA A 280 -2.78 -21.52 -12.49
C ALA A 280 -3.62 -20.58 -13.36
N GLU A 281 -3.91 -19.37 -12.88
CA GLU A 281 -4.59 -18.34 -13.65
C GLU A 281 -3.76 -17.87 -14.85
N GLY A 282 -2.46 -17.66 -14.67
CA GLY A 282 -1.55 -17.33 -15.75
C GLY A 282 -1.51 -18.41 -16.84
N ARG A 283 -1.57 -19.70 -16.46
CA ARG A 283 -1.74 -20.81 -17.44
C ARG A 283 -3.07 -20.74 -18.18
N ARG A 284 -4.18 -20.46 -17.49
CA ARG A 284 -5.50 -20.27 -18.13
C ARG A 284 -5.49 -19.08 -19.10
N TYR A 285 -4.85 -17.98 -18.74
CA TYR A 285 -4.71 -16.83 -19.63
C TYR A 285 -3.85 -17.16 -20.85
N TYR A 286 -2.77 -17.91 -20.66
CA TYR A 286 -1.91 -18.41 -21.73
C TYR A 286 -2.68 -19.33 -22.70
N GLU A 287 -3.51 -20.24 -22.20
CA GLU A 287 -4.41 -21.07 -23.01
C GLU A 287 -5.43 -20.22 -23.78
N SER A 288 -5.95 -19.16 -23.17
CA SER A 288 -6.85 -18.20 -23.83
C SER A 288 -6.15 -17.24 -24.82
N ARG A 289 -4.86 -17.45 -25.12
CA ARG A 289 -3.99 -16.58 -25.94
C ARG A 289 -3.87 -15.13 -25.46
N ARG A 290 -4.20 -14.86 -24.20
CA ARG A 290 -4.05 -13.55 -23.56
C ARG A 290 -2.70 -13.49 -22.84
N TYR A 291 -1.63 -13.44 -23.63
CA TYR A 291 -0.26 -13.54 -23.13
C TYR A 291 0.15 -12.39 -22.19
N ASP A 292 -0.35 -11.17 -22.40
CA ASP A 292 -0.05 -10.02 -21.51
C ASP A 292 -0.53 -10.26 -20.08
N LYS A 293 -1.76 -10.75 -19.94
CA LYS A 293 -2.34 -11.11 -18.64
C LYS A 293 -1.65 -12.32 -18.02
N ALA A 294 -1.27 -13.31 -18.83
CA ALA A 294 -0.50 -14.45 -18.33
C ALA A 294 0.84 -14.02 -17.72
N ILE A 295 1.53 -13.08 -18.37
CA ILE A 295 2.81 -12.55 -17.88
C ILE A 295 2.63 -11.75 -16.59
N SER A 296 1.54 -10.97 -16.44
CA SER A 296 1.28 -10.24 -15.20
C SER A 296 1.01 -11.19 -14.03
N GLU A 297 0.16 -12.21 -14.22
CA GLU A 297 -0.14 -13.19 -13.17
C GLU A 297 1.11 -13.97 -12.74
N TRP A 298 1.97 -14.38 -13.68
CA TRP A 298 3.22 -15.06 -13.34
C TRP A 298 4.21 -14.15 -12.61
N LYS A 299 4.21 -12.84 -12.87
CA LYS A 299 5.00 -11.89 -12.07
C LYS A 299 4.45 -11.73 -10.67
N HIS A 300 3.13 -11.63 -10.51
CA HIS A 300 2.50 -11.58 -9.19
C HIS A 300 2.83 -12.84 -8.37
N ALA A 301 2.85 -14.02 -9.00
CA ALA A 301 3.28 -15.24 -8.32
C ALA A 301 4.70 -15.15 -7.72
N VAL A 302 5.63 -14.45 -8.39
CA VAL A 302 7.00 -14.24 -7.86
C VAL A 302 6.99 -13.34 -6.63
N GLU A 303 6.15 -12.31 -6.59
CA GLU A 303 6.00 -11.42 -5.42
C GLU A 303 5.53 -12.20 -4.19
N TYR A 304 4.72 -13.24 -4.38
CA TYR A 304 4.27 -14.15 -3.33
C TYR A 304 5.21 -15.34 -3.09
N GLY A 305 6.46 -15.29 -3.58
CA GLY A 305 7.50 -16.26 -3.22
C GLY A 305 7.59 -17.50 -4.12
N TYR A 306 6.98 -17.49 -5.30
CA TYR A 306 7.25 -18.50 -6.32
C TYR A 306 8.69 -18.44 -6.83
N ASP A 307 9.25 -19.57 -7.28
CA ASP A 307 10.60 -19.63 -7.85
C ASP A 307 10.75 -18.69 -9.07
N PRO A 308 11.58 -17.64 -8.98
CA PRO A 308 11.75 -16.67 -10.06
C PRO A 308 12.20 -17.32 -11.38
N LYS A 309 13.07 -18.34 -11.31
CA LYS A 309 13.62 -19.01 -12.51
C LYS A 309 12.53 -19.72 -13.28
N SER A 310 11.66 -20.44 -12.58
CA SER A 310 10.53 -21.14 -13.18
C SER A 310 9.52 -20.17 -13.79
N ALA A 311 9.24 -19.04 -13.12
CA ALA A 311 8.37 -17.99 -13.66
C ALA A 311 8.96 -17.34 -14.92
N ASP A 312 10.26 -17.02 -14.90
CA ASP A 312 10.95 -16.40 -16.04
C ASP A 312 10.91 -17.29 -17.29
N GLN A 313 11.03 -18.62 -17.12
CA GLN A 313 10.87 -19.56 -18.23
C GLN A 313 9.46 -19.53 -18.83
N LEU A 314 8.42 -19.46 -17.99
CA LEU A 314 7.03 -19.33 -18.46
C LEU A 314 6.83 -18.01 -19.21
N VAL A 315 7.30 -16.90 -18.63
CA VAL A 315 7.23 -15.56 -19.24
C VAL A 315 7.96 -15.52 -20.58
N ALA A 316 9.16 -16.12 -20.67
CA ALA A 316 9.91 -16.19 -21.92
C ALA A 316 9.16 -16.99 -23.00
N ARG A 317 8.55 -18.12 -22.63
CA ARG A 317 7.71 -18.91 -23.55
C ARG A 317 6.50 -18.10 -24.05
N ALA A 318 5.80 -17.38 -23.17
CA ALA A 318 4.68 -16.53 -23.58
C ALA A 318 5.10 -15.38 -24.49
N LYS A 319 6.23 -14.72 -24.22
CA LYS A 319 6.76 -13.66 -25.09
C LYS A 319 7.14 -14.18 -26.48
N GLU A 320 7.76 -15.35 -26.56
CA GLU A 320 8.12 -15.93 -27.85
C GLU A 320 6.88 -16.35 -28.66
N GLN A 321 5.85 -16.92 -28.01
CA GLN A 321 4.58 -17.21 -28.68
C GLN A 321 3.88 -15.95 -29.18
N MET A 322 3.81 -14.91 -28.33
CA MET A 322 3.25 -13.60 -28.71
C MET A 322 3.98 -13.01 -29.93
N ARG A 323 5.32 -13.04 -29.94
CA ARG A 323 6.14 -12.56 -31.07
C ARG A 323 5.88 -13.37 -32.35
N ARG A 324 5.76 -14.70 -32.24
CA ARG A 324 5.43 -15.57 -33.37
C ARG A 324 4.05 -15.28 -33.95
N GLU A 325 3.04 -15.11 -33.10
CA GLU A 325 1.69 -14.76 -33.55
C GLU A 325 1.63 -13.36 -34.17
N GLU A 326 2.33 -12.38 -33.57
CA GLU A 326 2.38 -11.02 -34.12
C GLU A 326 3.09 -10.99 -35.48
N THR A 327 4.21 -11.69 -35.62
CA THR A 327 4.91 -11.82 -36.91
C THR A 327 4.09 -12.59 -37.94
N ALA A 328 3.39 -13.65 -37.55
CA ALA A 328 2.48 -14.37 -38.43
C ALA A 328 1.29 -13.49 -38.87
N LYS A 329 0.73 -12.68 -37.97
CA LYS A 329 -0.35 -11.74 -38.28
C LYS A 329 0.12 -10.61 -39.20
N LYS A 330 1.32 -10.08 -38.99
CA LYS A 330 1.95 -9.10 -39.89
C LYS A 330 2.13 -9.70 -41.29
N ARG A 331 2.74 -10.88 -41.40
CA ARG A 331 2.89 -11.60 -42.67
C ARG A 331 1.55 -11.91 -43.33
N ALA A 332 0.55 -12.35 -42.57
CA ALA A 332 -0.80 -12.60 -43.10
C ALA A 332 -1.44 -11.30 -43.62
N SER A 333 -1.25 -10.17 -42.93
CA SER A 333 -1.73 -8.87 -43.38
C SER A 333 -1.01 -8.37 -44.64
N GLU A 334 0.29 -8.64 -44.75
CA GLU A 334 1.10 -8.32 -45.93
C GLU A 334 0.67 -9.16 -47.12
N VAL A 335 0.48 -10.47 -46.94
CA VAL A 335 -0.04 -11.38 -47.98
C VAL A 335 -1.46 -10.99 -48.38
N ALA A 336 -2.31 -10.59 -47.44
CA ALA A 336 -3.65 -10.12 -47.74
C ALA A 336 -3.64 -8.81 -48.54
N LYS A 337 -2.73 -7.88 -48.21
CA LYS A 337 -2.51 -6.64 -48.99
C LYS A 337 -2.00 -6.95 -50.40
N ALA A 338 -0.99 -7.82 -50.53
CA ALA A 338 -0.46 -8.23 -51.82
C ALA A 338 -1.54 -8.88 -52.70
N ARG A 339 -2.32 -9.82 -52.14
CA ARG A 339 -3.45 -10.42 -52.85
C ARG A 339 -4.51 -9.39 -53.26
N ALA A 340 -4.81 -8.42 -52.39
CA ALA A 340 -5.76 -7.35 -52.71
C ALA A 340 -5.24 -6.43 -53.82
N GLU A 341 -3.94 -6.14 -53.85
CA GLU A 341 -3.27 -5.39 -54.93
C GLU A 341 -3.26 -6.18 -56.25
N ASP A 342 -2.95 -7.47 -56.22
CA ASP A 342 -2.96 -8.34 -57.40
C ASP A 342 -4.37 -8.47 -57.98
N ILE A 343 -5.40 -8.64 -57.14
CA ILE A 343 -6.81 -8.62 -57.57
C ILE A 343 -7.17 -7.27 -58.20
N LYS A 344 -6.64 -6.16 -57.65
CA LYS A 344 -6.86 -4.82 -58.23
C LYS A 344 -6.21 -4.68 -59.61
N LYS A 345 -4.99 -5.20 -59.78
CA LYS A 345 -4.28 -5.21 -61.06
C LYS A 345 -5.01 -6.06 -62.08
N GLN A 346 -5.41 -7.28 -61.72
CA GLN A 346 -6.19 -8.17 -62.60
C GLN A 346 -7.49 -7.52 -63.04
N LYS A 347 -8.23 -6.86 -62.12
CA LYS A 347 -9.45 -6.12 -62.49
C LYS A 347 -9.16 -4.95 -63.42
N ALA A 348 -8.08 -4.20 -63.20
CA ALA A 348 -7.69 -3.10 -64.10
C ALA A 348 -7.27 -3.62 -65.48
N GLU A 349 -6.58 -4.76 -65.55
CA GLU A 349 -6.22 -5.45 -66.79
C GLU A 349 -7.46 -5.96 -67.51
N GLU A 350 -8.39 -6.63 -66.81
CA GLU A 350 -9.68 -7.07 -67.36
C GLU A 350 -10.52 -5.89 -67.88
N GLU A 351 -10.59 -4.78 -67.13
CA GLU A 351 -11.28 -3.56 -67.58
C GLU A 351 -10.61 -2.95 -68.82
N SER A 352 -9.27 -2.95 -68.88
CA SER A 352 -8.53 -2.44 -70.04
C SER A 352 -8.70 -3.34 -71.27
N ALA A 353 -8.67 -4.66 -71.08
CA ALA A 353 -8.89 -5.64 -72.14
C ALA A 353 -10.35 -5.60 -72.62
N ALA A 354 -11.31 -5.42 -71.72
CA ALA A 354 -12.72 -5.21 -72.08
C ALA A 354 -12.93 -3.90 -72.85
N ALA A 355 -12.21 -2.83 -72.50
CA ALA A 355 -12.24 -1.57 -73.23
C ALA A 355 -11.60 -1.71 -74.63
N GLU A 356 -10.52 -2.47 -74.75
CA GLU A 356 -9.85 -2.75 -76.03
C GLU A 356 -10.69 -3.66 -76.93
N ALA A 357 -11.28 -4.73 -76.37
CA ALA A 357 -12.23 -5.61 -77.07
C ALA A 357 -13.46 -4.84 -77.58
N ARG A 358 -14.00 -3.91 -76.78
CA ARG A 358 -15.08 -3.01 -77.23
C ARG A 358 -14.65 -2.12 -78.39
N ARG A 359 -13.42 -1.59 -78.37
CA ARG A 359 -12.87 -0.80 -79.49
C ARG A 359 -12.71 -1.65 -80.76
N THR A 360 -12.20 -2.87 -80.64
CA THR A 360 -12.05 -3.78 -81.79
C THR A 360 -13.40 -4.23 -82.34
N GLU A 361 -14.40 -4.50 -81.49
CA GLU A 361 -15.77 -4.80 -81.94
C GLU A 361 -16.42 -3.61 -82.65
N GLU A 362 -16.18 -2.37 -82.18
CA GLU A 362 -16.64 -1.16 -82.86
C GLU A 362 -15.93 -0.97 -84.21
N GLU A 363 -14.63 -1.27 -84.32
CA GLU A 363 -13.88 -1.25 -85.59
C GLU A 363 -14.29 -2.37 -86.56
N GLU A 364 -14.55 -3.59 -86.07
CA GLU A 364 -15.03 -4.70 -86.90
C GLU A 364 -16.46 -4.48 -87.37
N LYS A 365 -17.33 -3.90 -86.53
CA LYS A 365 -18.67 -3.45 -86.97
C LYS A 365 -18.58 -2.32 -88.00
N ALA A 366 -17.59 -1.43 -87.89
CA ALA A 366 -17.33 -0.40 -88.90
C ALA A 366 -16.80 -0.99 -90.23
N LYS A 367 -16.03 -2.09 -90.18
CA LYS A 367 -15.55 -2.81 -91.38
C LYS A 367 -16.61 -3.73 -92.00
N ALA A 368 -17.45 -4.37 -91.19
CA ALA A 368 -18.56 -5.22 -91.65
C ALA A 368 -19.71 -4.40 -92.28
N ALA A 369 -19.80 -3.10 -91.97
CA ALA A 369 -20.71 -2.18 -92.65
C ALA A 369 -20.24 -1.72 -94.05
N ALA A 370 -19.03 -2.08 -94.49
CA ALA A 370 -18.41 -1.60 -95.74
C ALA A 370 -18.39 -2.61 -96.91
N MET A 371 -18.80 -3.87 -96.74
CA MET A 371 -18.85 -4.84 -97.85
C MET A 371 -20.18 -5.59 -97.89
N GLY A 372 -21.03 -5.16 -98.82
CA GLY A 372 -22.30 -5.81 -99.14
C GLY A 372 -22.20 -6.77 -100.33
N GLN A 373 -23.02 -7.82 -100.23
CA GLN A 373 -23.63 -8.65 -101.30
C GLN A 373 -22.73 -9.57 -102.15
N GLN A 374 -22.97 -10.89 -102.06
CA GLN A 374 -23.63 -11.73 -103.09
C GLN A 374 -23.32 -13.22 -102.84
N ALA A 375 -24.36 -14.06 -102.87
CA ALA A 375 -24.25 -15.49 -103.16
C ALA A 375 -24.08 -15.69 -104.68
N PRO A 376 -23.45 -16.78 -105.19
CA PRO A 376 -24.21 -18.04 -105.37
C PRO A 376 -23.39 -19.37 -105.34
N ALA A 377 -24.16 -20.45 -105.24
CA ALA A 377 -23.97 -21.86 -105.62
C ALA A 377 -22.60 -22.38 -106.13
N ALA A 378 -22.11 -23.50 -105.57
CA ALA A 378 -22.21 -24.85 -106.16
C ALA A 378 -21.22 -25.87 -105.55
N ALA A 379 -21.71 -27.11 -105.42
CA ALA A 379 -20.99 -28.39 -105.54
C ALA A 379 -20.13 -28.97 -104.39
N THR A 380 -20.51 -30.22 -104.08
CA THR A 380 -19.69 -31.40 -103.71
C THR A 380 -19.22 -31.66 -102.26
N ALA A 381 -19.42 -32.92 -101.87
CA ALA A 381 -18.75 -33.74 -100.84
C ALA A 381 -19.27 -33.73 -99.38
N LEU A 382 -19.96 -34.82 -99.01
CA LEU A 382 -19.92 -35.43 -97.66
C LEU A 382 -18.59 -36.21 -97.49
N PRO A 383 -18.19 -36.70 -96.29
CA PRO A 383 -18.50 -36.35 -94.89
C PRO A 383 -17.21 -36.28 -94.00
N ALA A 384 -17.33 -36.22 -92.66
CA ALA A 384 -16.32 -36.65 -91.66
C ALA A 384 -15.48 -35.61 -90.85
N GLN A 385 -16.04 -34.47 -90.41
CA GLN A 385 -15.42 -33.67 -89.32
C GLN A 385 -16.32 -33.45 -88.08
N SER A 386 -17.63 -33.61 -88.19
CA SER A 386 -18.55 -33.43 -87.05
C SER A 386 -18.55 -34.60 -86.06
N ALA A 387 -18.31 -35.83 -86.52
CA ALA A 387 -18.33 -37.02 -85.65
C ALA A 387 -17.12 -37.09 -84.70
N GLU A 388 -15.96 -36.58 -85.12
CA GLU A 388 -14.73 -36.59 -84.31
C GLU A 388 -14.72 -35.44 -83.29
N SER A 389 -15.22 -34.26 -83.69
CA SER A 389 -15.45 -33.14 -82.78
C SER A 389 -16.49 -33.47 -81.70
N ASN A 390 -17.60 -34.13 -82.07
CA ASN A 390 -18.61 -34.55 -81.11
C ASN A 390 -18.09 -35.63 -80.13
N LYS A 391 -17.22 -36.54 -80.59
CA LYS A 391 -16.53 -37.51 -79.71
C LYS A 391 -15.58 -36.82 -78.72
N GLN A 392 -14.80 -35.85 -79.18
CA GLN A 392 -13.90 -35.08 -78.30
C GLN A 392 -14.68 -34.24 -77.29
N ALA A 393 -15.77 -33.58 -77.70
CA ALA A 393 -16.64 -32.82 -76.80
C ALA A 393 -17.35 -33.72 -75.78
N SER A 394 -17.75 -34.94 -76.18
CA SER A 394 -18.28 -35.97 -75.27
C SER A 394 -17.23 -36.40 -74.23
N GLN A 395 -16.00 -36.64 -74.66
CA GLN A 395 -14.89 -37.01 -73.75
C GLN A 395 -14.54 -35.89 -72.76
N GLN A 396 -14.53 -34.63 -73.19
CA GLN A 396 -14.32 -33.49 -72.29
C GLN A 396 -15.44 -33.38 -71.24
N SER A 397 -16.70 -33.51 -71.67
CA SER A 397 -17.86 -33.51 -70.77
C SER A 397 -17.80 -34.66 -69.76
N TYR A 398 -17.28 -35.83 -70.16
CA TYR A 398 -17.04 -36.96 -69.26
C TYR A 398 -15.99 -36.64 -68.18
N LEU A 399 -14.84 -36.08 -68.57
CA LEU A 399 -13.76 -35.71 -67.64
C LEU A 399 -14.23 -34.65 -66.63
N GLU A 400 -15.00 -33.66 -67.06
CA GLU A 400 -15.62 -32.69 -66.15
C GLU A 400 -16.52 -33.37 -65.13
N GLY A 401 -17.35 -34.33 -65.57
CA GLY A 401 -18.20 -35.11 -64.66
C GLY A 401 -17.40 -35.92 -63.64
N VAL A 402 -16.23 -36.48 -64.02
CA VAL A 402 -15.32 -37.16 -63.08
C VAL A 402 -14.75 -36.20 -62.04
N ILE A 403 -14.44 -34.96 -62.41
CA ILE A 403 -13.97 -33.94 -61.47
C ILE A 403 -15.06 -33.60 -60.45
N TYR A 404 -16.32 -33.43 -60.89
CA TYR A 404 -17.44 -33.18 -59.96
C TYR A 404 -17.71 -34.40 -59.06
N TYR A 405 -17.59 -35.62 -59.59
CA TYR A 405 -17.70 -36.85 -58.81
C TYR A 405 -16.62 -36.94 -57.72
N GLN A 406 -15.36 -36.59 -58.02
CA GLN A 406 -14.28 -36.55 -57.03
C GLN A 406 -14.48 -35.47 -55.96
N LYS A 407 -15.13 -34.35 -56.32
CA LYS A 407 -15.52 -33.28 -55.39
C LYS A 407 -16.76 -33.61 -54.56
N GLY A 408 -17.41 -34.75 -54.80
CA GLY A 408 -18.61 -35.21 -54.08
C GLY A 408 -19.91 -34.55 -54.53
N ASP A 409 -19.91 -33.82 -55.66
CA ASP A 409 -21.07 -33.11 -56.20
C ASP A 409 -21.74 -33.98 -57.28
N TYR A 410 -22.52 -34.99 -56.83
CA TYR A 410 -23.05 -36.07 -57.68
C TYR A 410 -24.13 -35.62 -58.67
N GLU A 411 -24.93 -34.61 -58.34
CA GLU A 411 -25.97 -34.08 -59.25
C GLU A 411 -25.34 -33.45 -60.50
N LYS A 412 -24.33 -32.59 -60.30
CA LYS A 412 -23.59 -31.98 -61.42
C LYS A 412 -22.79 -32.99 -62.22
N ALA A 413 -22.25 -34.02 -61.56
CA ALA A 413 -21.58 -35.13 -62.26
C ALA A 413 -22.56 -35.88 -63.19
N ARG A 414 -23.79 -36.14 -62.73
CA ARG A 414 -24.85 -36.76 -63.53
C ARG A 414 -25.21 -35.93 -64.75
N ASP A 415 -25.41 -34.62 -64.58
CA ASP A 415 -25.77 -33.72 -65.69
C ASP A 415 -24.69 -33.66 -66.77
N LYS A 416 -23.41 -33.62 -66.36
CA LYS A 416 -22.27 -33.63 -67.29
C LYS A 416 -22.13 -34.95 -68.04
N TRP A 417 -22.40 -36.09 -67.39
CA TRP A 417 -22.41 -37.39 -68.07
C TRP A 417 -23.64 -37.61 -68.96
N LEU A 418 -24.79 -37.04 -68.62
CA LEU A 418 -25.97 -36.97 -69.51
C LEU A 418 -25.66 -36.15 -70.77
N HIS A 419 -24.98 -35.01 -70.62
CA HIS A 419 -24.57 -34.19 -71.76
C HIS A 419 -23.55 -34.92 -72.65
N ALA A 420 -22.58 -35.63 -72.04
CA ALA A 420 -21.64 -36.47 -72.79
C ALA A 420 -22.36 -37.57 -73.62
N LYS A 421 -23.42 -38.17 -73.07
CA LYS A 421 -24.26 -39.16 -73.77
C LYS A 421 -25.10 -38.56 -74.90
N GLN A 422 -25.53 -37.30 -74.77
CA GLN A 422 -26.25 -36.59 -75.85
C GLN A 422 -25.33 -36.30 -77.04
N LEU A 423 -24.05 -36.01 -76.78
CA LEU A 423 -23.05 -35.71 -77.80
C LEU A 423 -22.53 -36.98 -78.51
N ASP A 424 -22.35 -38.07 -77.77
CA ASP A 424 -22.01 -39.39 -78.32
C ASP A 424 -22.77 -40.50 -77.60
N PRO A 425 -23.86 -41.02 -78.20
CA PRO A 425 -24.62 -42.12 -77.64
C PRO A 425 -23.83 -43.45 -77.49
N ALA A 426 -22.68 -43.58 -78.17
CA ALA A 426 -21.83 -44.78 -78.12
C ALA A 426 -20.70 -44.70 -77.07
N ASN A 427 -20.62 -43.60 -76.30
CA ASN A 427 -19.60 -43.44 -75.27
C ASN A 427 -19.86 -44.35 -74.06
N SER A 428 -19.11 -45.46 -73.98
CA SER A 428 -19.21 -46.45 -72.89
C SER A 428 -18.85 -45.87 -71.51
N ASP A 429 -17.97 -44.88 -71.45
CA ASP A 429 -17.41 -44.37 -70.20
C ASP A 429 -18.44 -43.47 -69.47
N ALA A 430 -19.16 -42.63 -70.21
CA ALA A 430 -20.24 -41.81 -69.68
C ALA A 430 -21.43 -42.67 -69.19
N LEU A 431 -21.72 -43.79 -69.88
CA LEU A 431 -22.74 -44.76 -69.46
C LEU A 431 -22.35 -45.47 -68.15
N ALA A 432 -21.09 -45.92 -68.04
CA ALA A 432 -20.60 -46.55 -66.81
C ALA A 432 -20.57 -45.56 -65.63
N GLY A 433 -20.31 -44.28 -65.87
CA GLY A 433 -20.42 -43.22 -64.87
C GLY A 433 -21.86 -43.06 -64.36
N LEU A 434 -22.82 -42.93 -65.28
CA LEU A 434 -24.25 -42.81 -64.93
C LEU A 434 -24.74 -44.03 -64.16
N GLU A 435 -24.37 -45.25 -64.57
CA GLU A 435 -24.74 -46.48 -63.86
C GLU A 435 -24.13 -46.53 -62.44
N LYS A 436 -22.91 -46.01 -62.24
CA LYS A 436 -22.30 -45.91 -60.91
C LYS A 436 -23.05 -44.94 -60.01
N ILE A 437 -23.47 -43.77 -60.51
CA ILE A 437 -24.29 -42.84 -59.73
C ILE A 437 -25.67 -43.45 -59.45
N GLU A 438 -26.29 -44.11 -60.43
CA GLU A 438 -27.59 -44.78 -60.24
C GLU A 438 -27.49 -45.94 -59.23
N LYS A 439 -26.39 -46.69 -59.16
CA LYS A 439 -26.19 -47.70 -58.11
C LYS A 439 -25.94 -47.11 -56.72
N LEU A 440 -25.30 -45.96 -56.64
CA LEU A 440 -24.97 -45.30 -55.36
C LEU A 440 -26.13 -44.46 -54.80
N TYR A 441 -26.96 -43.87 -55.66
CA TYR A 441 -28.04 -42.93 -55.30
C TYR A 441 -29.44 -43.33 -55.80
N GLY A 442 -29.57 -44.27 -56.75
CA GLY A 442 -30.84 -44.73 -57.31
C GLY A 442 -31.52 -45.86 -56.54
N ALA A 443 -30.99 -46.28 -55.38
CA ALA A 443 -31.64 -47.20 -54.45
C ALA A 443 -32.51 -46.49 -53.40
N GLY A 444 -32.98 -45.27 -53.71
CA GLY A 444 -33.78 -44.44 -52.82
C GLY A 444 -34.79 -43.58 -53.57
N GLN A 445 -35.73 -44.23 -54.25
CA GLN A 445 -37.07 -43.70 -54.51
C GLN A 445 -38.11 -44.67 -53.99
#